data_AF-A0A7Y4NE78-F1
#
_entry.id   AF-A0A7Y4NE78-F1
#
_cell.length_a   1.000
_cell.length_b   1.000
_cell.length_c   1.000
_cell.angle_alpha   90.00
_cell.angle_beta   90.00
_cell.angle_gamma   90.00
#
_symmetry.space_group_name_H-M   'P 1'
#
loop_
_entity.id
_entity.type
_entity.pdbx_description
1 polymer ?
#
loop_
_entity_poly.entity_id
_entity_poly.type
_entity_poly.pdbx_seq_one_letter_code
_entity_poly.pdbx_strand_id
1 'polypeptide(L)'
;MPGRYFDLRDDMSIQTRWLLGDAMNSQGHEVDDPWQFADGCPVRVEERLRIPIYHPGSSLEFSHAGVGGAPVVHQRVANIFKELAPEDVQILPVDVDGQTEPYCLLVATRNIRCIDDQQTAEVQYWKPEDGQPEKVGEYRAVSGMRIDVTKVGNAKVFRPWGWTLALIVSEDIKEALERANITGVRFKEVTGPSEISPEERAHNRKLRDLYERSTTPREAFWRTLGTMDDNFVIPIVVGGGWPARSEVWRVIHRPEGRTLFVTDGLSNFFVKDAEPSVGFGLELALETDEAVENVAKSWQQLLLERIANELVGHEHLREPARTGLLSMEVDGERMPEPLLTKDGRVAVLLGMDTPTLPTHFTMPDGQVRLVTVKTLMPRELTYLLEHGREELLHRFNQSHPGHLSKAWRQSVV
;
A
#
# COMPACT_ATOMS: atom_id res chain seq x y z
N MET A 1 -7.10 -35.71 -18.86
CA MET A 1 -6.31 -34.47 -18.68
C MET A 1 -6.42 -34.06 -17.23
N PRO A 2 -5.42 -33.43 -16.60
CA PRO A 2 -5.64 -32.82 -15.29
C PRO A 2 -6.82 -31.84 -15.39
N GLY A 3 -7.73 -31.86 -14.42
CA GLY A 3 -8.92 -31.00 -14.43
C GLY A 3 -8.54 -29.53 -14.36
N ARG A 4 -9.28 -28.66 -15.05
CA ARG A 4 -9.13 -27.21 -14.93
C ARG A 4 -9.88 -26.70 -13.72
N TYR A 5 -9.34 -25.68 -13.08
CA TYR A 5 -9.93 -25.04 -11.90
C TYR A 5 -9.93 -23.53 -12.01
N PHE A 6 -10.93 -22.94 -11.39
CA PHE A 6 -11.23 -21.52 -11.47
C PHE A 6 -11.48 -20.98 -10.08
N ASP A 7 -10.94 -19.80 -9.82
CA ASP A 7 -11.35 -18.98 -8.69
C ASP A 7 -12.68 -18.29 -9.03
N LEU A 8 -13.73 -18.67 -8.30
CA LEU A 8 -15.08 -18.14 -8.41
C LEU A 8 -15.23 -16.94 -7.46
N ARG A 9 -15.45 -15.77 -8.04
CA ARG A 9 -15.54 -14.50 -7.32
C ARG A 9 -16.79 -13.73 -7.71
N ASP A 10 -17.06 -12.70 -6.94
CA ASP A 10 -18.05 -11.68 -7.26
C ASP A 10 -17.70 -10.93 -8.56
N ASP A 11 -18.70 -10.75 -9.42
CA ASP A 11 -18.60 -9.82 -10.52
C ASP A 11 -18.85 -8.38 -10.03
N MET A 12 -17.75 -7.69 -9.69
CA MET A 12 -17.76 -6.29 -9.27
C MET A 12 -17.91 -5.30 -10.44
N SER A 13 -17.96 -5.77 -11.70
CA SER A 13 -18.17 -4.88 -12.86
C SER A 13 -19.64 -4.44 -13.01
N ILE A 14 -20.57 -5.16 -12.36
CA ILE A 14 -22.00 -4.87 -12.38
C ILE A 14 -22.27 -3.64 -11.50
N GLN A 15 -22.43 -2.46 -12.10
CA GLN A 15 -22.60 -1.20 -11.36
C GLN A 15 -23.89 -1.14 -10.53
N THR A 16 -24.95 -1.83 -10.94
CA THR A 16 -26.26 -1.79 -10.28
C THR A 16 -26.43 -2.87 -9.21
N ARG A 17 -25.39 -3.65 -8.91
CA ARG A 17 -25.47 -4.76 -7.96
C ARG A 17 -25.78 -4.29 -6.55
N TRP A 18 -26.37 -5.17 -5.75
CA TRP A 18 -26.35 -5.03 -4.30
C TRP A 18 -24.96 -5.32 -3.69
N LEU A 19 -24.78 -4.91 -2.44
CA LEU A 19 -23.72 -5.42 -1.57
C LEU A 19 -24.35 -5.94 -0.28
N LEU A 20 -24.05 -7.18 0.06
CA LEU A 20 -24.56 -7.85 1.24
C LEU A 20 -23.66 -7.55 2.44
N GLY A 21 -24.27 -7.34 3.61
CA GLY A 21 -23.54 -7.20 4.87
C GLY A 21 -23.23 -8.55 5.51
N ASP A 22 -22.62 -8.51 6.69
CA ASP A 22 -22.29 -9.69 7.47
C ASP A 22 -23.53 -10.44 7.98
N ALA A 23 -23.38 -11.76 8.14
CA ALA A 23 -24.47 -12.60 8.63
C ALA A 23 -24.83 -12.22 10.07
N MET A 24 -26.13 -12.17 10.34
CA MET A 24 -26.70 -11.87 11.65
C MET A 24 -27.44 -13.08 12.22
N ASN A 25 -27.39 -13.22 13.54
CA ASN A 25 -28.21 -14.19 14.26
C ASN A 25 -29.69 -13.79 14.31
N SER A 26 -30.53 -14.64 14.88
CA SER A 26 -31.97 -14.40 15.03
C SER A 26 -32.33 -13.17 15.87
N GLN A 27 -31.39 -12.67 16.68
CA GLN A 27 -31.54 -11.45 17.49
C GLN A 27 -31.11 -10.18 16.73
N GLY A 28 -30.57 -10.31 15.51
CA GLY A 28 -30.09 -9.19 14.70
C GLY A 28 -28.68 -8.71 15.07
N HIS A 29 -27.93 -9.46 15.87
CA HIS A 29 -26.51 -9.19 16.11
C HIS A 29 -25.68 -9.90 15.04
N GLU A 30 -24.58 -9.26 14.61
CA GLU A 30 -23.58 -9.90 13.76
C GLU A 30 -23.05 -11.16 14.43
N VAL A 31 -22.78 -12.19 13.63
CA VAL A 31 -22.14 -13.42 14.12
C VAL A 31 -20.72 -13.08 14.58
N ASP A 32 -20.36 -13.51 15.79
CA ASP A 32 -19.07 -13.17 16.44
C ASP A 32 -17.84 -13.47 15.58
N ASP A 33 -17.88 -14.59 14.84
CA ASP A 33 -16.86 -14.97 13.86
C ASP A 33 -17.49 -15.11 12.46
N PRO A 34 -17.48 -14.04 11.64
CA PRO A 34 -18.01 -14.10 10.27
C PRO A 34 -17.11 -14.90 9.32
N TRP A 35 -15.83 -15.13 9.65
CA TRP A 35 -14.88 -15.86 8.80
C TRP A 35 -15.06 -17.37 8.82
N GLN A 36 -15.74 -17.91 9.85
CA GLN A 36 -16.02 -19.35 9.98
C GLN A 36 -16.64 -19.96 8.70
N PHE A 37 -17.43 -19.19 7.94
CA PHE A 37 -18.10 -19.64 6.72
C PHE A 37 -17.16 -19.74 5.50
N ALA A 38 -15.96 -19.19 5.58
CA ALA A 38 -14.95 -19.19 4.53
C ALA A 38 -13.71 -20.06 4.85
N ASP A 39 -13.58 -20.58 6.08
CA ASP A 39 -12.41 -21.33 6.56
C ASP A 39 -12.08 -22.63 5.82
N GLY A 40 -13.01 -23.12 4.97
CA GLY A 40 -12.83 -24.37 4.25
C GLY A 40 -13.12 -25.59 5.11
N CYS A 41 -13.97 -25.46 6.14
CA CYS A 41 -14.40 -26.54 7.02
C CYS A 41 -15.93 -26.54 7.17
N PRO A 42 -16.55 -27.68 7.53
CA PRO A 42 -17.97 -27.70 7.90
C PRO A 42 -18.22 -26.82 9.13
N VAL A 43 -19.31 -26.07 9.08
CA VAL A 43 -19.73 -25.17 10.17
C VAL A 43 -20.96 -25.73 10.88
N ARG A 44 -21.11 -25.39 12.16
CA ARG A 44 -22.32 -25.70 12.92
C ARG A 44 -23.05 -24.40 13.20
N VAL A 45 -24.25 -24.29 12.63
CA VAL A 45 -25.15 -23.17 12.88
C VAL A 45 -26.43 -23.74 13.47
N GLU A 46 -26.77 -23.30 14.67
CA GLU A 46 -27.93 -23.81 15.43
C GLU A 46 -29.23 -23.06 15.08
N GLU A 47 -29.12 -21.94 14.38
CA GLU A 47 -30.23 -21.06 14.03
C GLU A 47 -30.24 -20.70 12.53
N ARG A 48 -31.32 -20.06 12.09
CA ARG A 48 -31.40 -19.51 10.73
C ARG A 48 -30.82 -18.10 10.73
N LEU A 49 -29.80 -17.89 9.91
CA LEU A 49 -29.11 -16.61 9.80
C LEU A 49 -29.86 -15.66 8.86
N ARG A 50 -29.71 -14.36 9.14
CA ARG A 50 -30.23 -13.26 8.33
C ARG A 50 -29.07 -12.52 7.68
N ILE A 51 -29.18 -12.23 6.39
CA ILE A 51 -28.18 -11.48 5.62
C ILE A 51 -28.77 -10.09 5.28
N PRO A 52 -28.25 -9.01 5.88
CA PRO A 52 -28.67 -7.66 5.56
C PRO A 52 -28.16 -7.22 4.19
N ILE A 53 -28.85 -6.27 3.57
CA ILE A 53 -28.36 -5.57 2.38
C ILE A 53 -27.68 -4.28 2.84
N TYR A 54 -26.35 -4.23 2.71
CA TYR A 54 -25.54 -3.08 3.09
C TYR A 54 -25.66 -1.94 2.07
N HIS A 55 -25.58 -2.26 0.77
CA HIS A 55 -25.91 -1.32 -0.30
C HIS A 55 -27.03 -1.87 -1.18
N PRO A 56 -28.19 -1.18 -1.27
CA PRO A 56 -29.29 -1.59 -2.15
C PRO A 56 -28.88 -1.67 -3.62
N GLY A 57 -29.44 -2.64 -4.33
CA GLY A 57 -29.20 -2.83 -5.76
C GLY A 57 -29.98 -4.01 -6.33
N SER A 58 -29.68 -4.37 -7.58
CA SER A 58 -30.23 -5.55 -8.24
C SER A 58 -29.81 -6.82 -7.49
N SER A 59 -30.77 -7.70 -7.21
CA SER A 59 -30.50 -9.02 -6.64
C SER A 59 -29.68 -9.86 -7.62
N LEU A 60 -28.71 -10.60 -7.07
CA LEU A 60 -27.83 -11.49 -7.82
C LEU A 60 -27.97 -12.92 -7.30
N GLU A 61 -27.79 -13.89 -8.18
CA GLU A 61 -27.86 -15.30 -7.80
C GLU A 61 -26.58 -15.80 -7.09
N PHE A 62 -25.49 -15.03 -7.16
CA PHE A 62 -24.26 -15.23 -6.41
C PHE A 62 -23.72 -13.89 -5.92
N SER A 63 -23.38 -13.78 -4.64
CA SER A 63 -22.69 -12.63 -4.04
C SER A 63 -21.91 -13.07 -2.81
N HIS A 64 -20.79 -12.43 -2.49
CA HIS A 64 -20.15 -12.57 -1.18
C HIS A 64 -20.86 -11.70 -0.15
N ALA A 65 -20.91 -12.16 1.11
CA ALA A 65 -21.48 -11.43 2.23
C ALA A 65 -20.39 -10.87 3.15
N GLY A 66 -20.47 -9.55 3.36
CA GLY A 66 -19.73 -8.82 4.39
C GLY A 66 -18.21 -9.03 4.37
N VAL A 67 -17.59 -8.85 5.54
CA VAL A 67 -16.14 -9.01 5.73
C VAL A 67 -15.70 -10.47 5.76
N GLY A 68 -16.60 -11.38 6.13
CA GLY A 68 -16.33 -12.81 6.18
C GLY A 68 -16.16 -13.44 4.78
N GLY A 69 -16.64 -12.79 3.72
CA GLY A 69 -16.48 -13.27 2.34
C GLY A 69 -17.19 -14.61 2.07
N ALA A 70 -18.26 -14.90 2.82
CA ALA A 70 -19.04 -16.11 2.64
C ALA A 70 -19.92 -15.98 1.38
N PRO A 71 -19.93 -16.95 0.45
CA PRO A 71 -20.81 -16.88 -0.70
C PRO A 71 -22.27 -17.09 -0.29
N VAL A 72 -23.11 -16.09 -0.55
CA VAL A 72 -24.57 -16.17 -0.50
C VAL A 72 -25.08 -16.41 -1.91
N VAL A 73 -25.83 -17.48 -2.07
CA VAL A 73 -26.26 -17.98 -3.37
C VAL A 73 -27.75 -18.24 -3.39
N HIS A 74 -28.37 -17.97 -4.53
CA HIS A 74 -29.76 -18.33 -4.76
C HIS A 74 -29.93 -19.86 -4.77
N GLN A 75 -31.11 -20.38 -4.42
CA GLN A 75 -31.36 -21.82 -4.31
C GLN A 75 -31.02 -22.60 -5.59
N ARG A 76 -31.20 -21.99 -6.77
CA ARG A 76 -30.81 -22.59 -8.06
C ARG A 76 -29.31 -22.91 -8.11
N VAL A 77 -28.48 -21.99 -7.64
CA VAL A 77 -27.02 -22.15 -7.56
C VAL A 77 -26.69 -23.22 -6.53
N ALA A 78 -27.29 -23.16 -5.33
CA ALA A 78 -27.09 -24.17 -4.29
C ALA A 78 -27.39 -25.60 -4.78
N ASN A 79 -28.41 -25.78 -5.62
CA ASN A 79 -28.75 -27.08 -6.19
C ASN A 79 -27.67 -27.61 -7.14
N ILE A 80 -27.08 -26.75 -7.97
CA ILE A 80 -25.96 -27.12 -8.87
C ILE A 80 -24.79 -27.66 -8.05
N PHE A 81 -24.42 -26.95 -6.97
CA PHE A 81 -23.34 -27.38 -6.08
C PHE A 81 -23.64 -28.70 -5.35
N LYS A 82 -24.87 -28.87 -4.83
CA LYS A 82 -25.29 -30.13 -4.19
C LYS A 82 -25.27 -31.32 -5.15
N GLU A 83 -25.63 -31.11 -6.41
CA GLU A 83 -25.66 -32.17 -7.42
C GLU A 83 -24.24 -32.56 -7.87
N LEU A 84 -23.39 -31.56 -8.16
CA LEU A 84 -22.09 -31.80 -8.78
C LEU A 84 -20.98 -32.11 -7.78
N ALA A 85 -21.08 -31.61 -6.54
CA ALA A 85 -20.03 -31.69 -5.51
C ALA A 85 -20.58 -31.85 -4.08
N PRO A 86 -21.47 -32.83 -3.80
CA PRO A 86 -22.13 -32.98 -2.50
C PRO A 86 -21.18 -33.17 -1.32
N GLU A 87 -20.02 -33.77 -1.55
CA GLU A 87 -19.01 -34.07 -0.51
C GLU A 87 -18.06 -32.91 -0.20
N ASP A 88 -18.19 -31.81 -0.93
CA ASP A 88 -17.28 -30.65 -0.86
C ASP A 88 -17.99 -29.38 -0.39
N VAL A 89 -19.32 -29.41 -0.26
CA VAL A 89 -20.12 -28.25 0.14
C VAL A 89 -21.09 -28.57 1.26
N GLN A 90 -21.30 -27.57 2.11
CA GLN A 90 -22.41 -27.49 3.04
C GLN A 90 -23.28 -26.30 2.65
N ILE A 91 -24.59 -26.52 2.57
CA ILE A 91 -25.57 -25.49 2.19
C ILE A 91 -26.43 -25.14 3.40
N LEU A 92 -26.42 -23.88 3.79
CA LEU A 92 -27.17 -23.37 4.93
C LEU A 92 -28.24 -22.39 4.47
N PRO A 93 -29.54 -22.67 4.67
CA PRO A 93 -30.59 -21.71 4.34
C PRO A 93 -30.45 -20.43 5.15
N VAL A 94 -30.62 -19.29 4.50
CA VAL A 94 -30.61 -17.97 5.14
C VAL A 94 -31.81 -17.14 4.68
N ASP A 95 -32.09 -16.06 5.41
CA ASP A 95 -33.06 -15.05 5.00
C ASP A 95 -32.30 -13.80 4.54
N VAL A 96 -32.49 -13.37 3.30
CA VAL A 96 -31.88 -12.14 2.77
C VAL A 96 -32.90 -11.02 2.83
N ASP A 97 -32.50 -9.85 3.33
CA ASP A 97 -33.40 -8.73 3.53
C ASP A 97 -34.15 -8.32 2.26
N GLY A 98 -35.48 -8.20 2.38
CA GLY A 98 -36.36 -7.79 1.29
C GLY A 98 -36.49 -8.81 0.15
N GLN A 99 -35.89 -10.00 0.26
CA GLN A 99 -36.02 -11.08 -0.72
C GLN A 99 -37.04 -12.12 -0.26
N THR A 100 -37.94 -12.50 -1.16
CA THR A 100 -38.89 -13.61 -0.93
C THR A 100 -38.39 -14.93 -1.50
N GLU A 101 -37.47 -14.88 -2.46
CA GLU A 101 -36.84 -16.05 -3.06
C GLU A 101 -35.85 -16.69 -2.07
N PRO A 102 -35.66 -18.02 -2.12
CA PRO A 102 -34.78 -18.74 -1.20
C PRO A 102 -33.29 -18.54 -1.53
N TYR A 103 -32.53 -18.14 -0.51
CA TYR A 103 -31.07 -18.02 -0.56
C TYR A 103 -30.39 -18.93 0.48
N CYS A 104 -29.14 -19.26 0.23
CA CYS A 104 -28.31 -20.08 1.10
C CYS A 104 -26.90 -19.51 1.21
N LEU A 105 -26.24 -19.72 2.34
CA LEU A 105 -24.78 -19.70 2.41
C LEU A 105 -24.23 -20.99 1.81
N LEU A 106 -23.24 -20.84 0.93
CA LEU A 106 -22.46 -21.93 0.33
C LEU A 106 -21.12 -22.02 1.05
N VAL A 107 -20.98 -23.01 1.92
CA VAL A 107 -19.74 -23.28 2.66
C VAL A 107 -18.97 -24.37 1.92
N ALA A 108 -17.76 -24.05 1.47
CA ALA A 108 -16.83 -25.08 0.98
C ALA A 108 -16.20 -25.79 2.19
N THR A 109 -16.25 -27.12 2.22
CA THR A 109 -15.85 -27.92 3.39
C THR A 109 -14.45 -28.53 3.28
N ARG A 110 -13.72 -28.18 2.22
CA ARG A 110 -12.37 -28.64 1.93
C ARG A 110 -11.40 -27.47 2.01
N ASN A 111 -10.38 -27.59 2.87
CA ASN A 111 -9.23 -26.70 2.93
C ASN A 111 -8.00 -27.46 2.44
N ILE A 112 -7.41 -27.03 1.32
CA ILE A 112 -6.37 -27.79 0.61
C ILE A 112 -5.12 -26.95 0.38
N ARG A 113 -3.96 -27.46 0.79
CA ARG A 113 -2.66 -26.82 0.55
C ARG A 113 -2.16 -27.09 -0.88
N CYS A 114 -2.76 -26.40 -1.84
CA CYS A 114 -2.52 -26.63 -3.27
C CYS A 114 -1.95 -25.42 -4.03
N ILE A 115 -1.72 -24.25 -3.42
CA ILE A 115 -1.07 -23.14 -4.13
C ILE A 115 0.31 -23.57 -4.61
N ASP A 116 0.60 -23.30 -5.87
CA ASP A 116 1.92 -23.49 -6.48
C ASP A 116 2.69 -22.18 -6.39
N ASP A 117 3.55 -22.05 -5.38
CA ASP A 117 4.35 -20.85 -5.15
C ASP A 117 5.31 -20.55 -6.31
N GLN A 118 5.71 -21.58 -7.08
CA GLN A 118 6.65 -21.42 -8.19
C GLN A 118 5.97 -20.84 -9.42
N GLN A 119 4.70 -21.21 -9.65
CA GLN A 119 3.91 -20.76 -10.80
C GLN A 119 3.02 -19.56 -10.49
N THR A 120 2.73 -19.30 -9.22
CA THR A 120 2.04 -18.08 -8.80
C THR A 120 2.89 -16.86 -9.14
N ALA A 121 2.26 -15.81 -9.69
CA ALA A 121 2.94 -14.60 -10.14
C ALA A 121 3.71 -13.92 -9.00
N GLU A 122 3.06 -13.79 -7.84
CA GLU A 122 3.68 -13.25 -6.64
C GLU A 122 3.13 -13.92 -5.39
N VAL A 123 4.04 -14.30 -4.50
CA VAL A 123 3.75 -14.79 -3.16
C VAL A 123 4.55 -13.97 -2.16
N GLN A 124 3.88 -13.57 -1.08
CA GLN A 124 4.47 -12.99 0.11
C GLN A 124 4.00 -13.78 1.33
N TYR A 125 4.91 -13.92 2.31
CA TYR A 125 4.61 -14.52 3.61
C TYR A 125 4.75 -13.46 4.69
N TRP A 126 4.01 -13.66 5.77
CA TRP A 126 4.28 -12.94 7.01
C TRP A 126 5.66 -13.36 7.53
N LYS A 127 6.49 -12.37 7.83
CA LYS A 127 7.82 -12.53 8.41
C LYS A 127 7.82 -12.08 9.88
N PRO A 128 8.79 -12.49 10.70
CA PRO A 128 8.88 -12.04 12.09
C PRO A 128 8.87 -10.51 12.24
N GLU A 129 9.45 -9.80 11.26
CA GLU A 129 9.55 -8.34 11.27
C GLU A 129 8.21 -7.63 11.06
N ASP A 130 7.18 -8.32 10.57
CA ASP A 130 5.83 -7.75 10.35
C ASP A 130 5.01 -7.61 11.64
N GLY A 131 5.53 -8.09 12.79
CA GLY A 131 4.89 -7.90 14.10
C GLY A 131 3.66 -8.77 14.38
N GLN A 132 3.37 -9.77 13.54
CA GLN A 132 2.26 -10.73 13.72
C GLN A 132 2.81 -12.16 13.87
N PRO A 133 3.33 -12.53 15.06
CA PRO A 133 4.03 -13.80 15.27
C PRO A 133 3.17 -15.03 14.97
N GLU A 134 1.86 -14.95 15.18
CA GLU A 134 0.90 -16.02 14.94
C GLU A 134 0.67 -16.32 13.45
N LYS A 135 0.97 -15.37 12.56
CA LYS A 135 0.81 -15.55 11.10
C LYS A 135 2.11 -15.90 10.39
N VAL A 136 3.25 -15.90 11.07
CA VAL A 136 4.57 -16.11 10.45
C VAL A 136 4.58 -17.43 9.68
N GLY A 137 4.94 -17.37 8.40
CA GLY A 137 4.94 -18.52 7.49
C GLY A 137 3.60 -18.76 6.77
N GLU A 138 2.54 -18.03 7.12
CA GLU A 138 1.29 -17.98 6.34
C GLU A 138 1.40 -16.96 5.20
N TYR A 139 0.51 -17.09 4.21
CA TYR A 139 0.45 -16.15 3.10
C TYR A 139 -0.01 -14.77 3.59
N ARG A 140 0.78 -13.75 3.27
CA ARG A 140 0.44 -12.34 3.45
C ARG A 140 -0.22 -11.75 2.21
N ALA A 141 0.28 -12.13 1.03
CA ALA A 141 -0.28 -11.71 -0.25
C ALA A 141 -0.05 -12.78 -1.32
N VAL A 142 -1.08 -13.04 -2.12
CA VAL A 142 -1.03 -13.95 -3.27
C VAL A 142 -1.62 -13.22 -4.49
N SER A 143 -0.80 -12.98 -5.52
CA SER A 143 -1.22 -12.36 -6.78
C SER A 143 -0.95 -13.31 -7.95
N GLY A 144 -1.86 -13.31 -8.94
CA GLY A 144 -1.79 -14.24 -10.07
C GLY A 144 -1.68 -15.71 -9.64
N MET A 145 -2.50 -16.10 -8.66
CA MET A 145 -2.50 -17.42 -8.03
C MET A 145 -2.57 -18.55 -9.06
N ARG A 146 -1.69 -19.54 -8.89
CA ARG A 146 -1.75 -20.83 -9.58
C ARG A 146 -1.81 -21.96 -8.56
N ILE A 147 -2.46 -23.06 -8.93
CA ILE A 147 -2.55 -24.25 -8.08
C ILE A 147 -1.86 -25.45 -8.72
N ASP A 148 -1.30 -26.31 -7.87
CA ASP A 148 -0.81 -27.63 -8.21
C ASP A 148 -1.99 -28.63 -8.13
N VAL A 149 -2.52 -28.98 -9.31
CA VAL A 149 -3.66 -29.89 -9.45
C VAL A 149 -3.38 -31.27 -8.86
N THR A 150 -2.11 -31.70 -8.77
CA THR A 150 -1.76 -33.01 -8.20
C THR A 150 -2.07 -33.12 -6.70
N LYS A 151 -2.21 -31.97 -6.02
CA LYS A 151 -2.54 -31.88 -4.58
C LYS A 151 -4.03 -31.78 -4.30
N VAL A 152 -4.86 -31.55 -5.31
CA VAL A 152 -6.31 -31.30 -5.16
C VAL A 152 -7.10 -32.61 -4.95
N GLY A 153 -6.57 -33.74 -5.41
CA GLY A 153 -7.26 -35.03 -5.33
C GLY A 153 -8.53 -35.05 -6.18
N ASN A 154 -9.66 -35.43 -5.57
CA ASN A 154 -10.96 -35.49 -6.24
C ASN A 154 -11.89 -34.30 -5.90
N ALA A 155 -11.40 -33.30 -5.16
CA ALA A 155 -12.20 -32.15 -4.77
C ALA A 155 -12.60 -31.32 -5.99
N LYS A 156 -13.85 -30.90 -6.01
CA LYS A 156 -14.45 -30.01 -7.01
C LYS A 156 -14.68 -28.61 -6.47
N VAL A 157 -14.88 -28.47 -5.16
CA VAL A 157 -15.05 -27.18 -4.48
C VAL A 157 -14.16 -27.15 -3.26
N PHE A 158 -13.31 -26.14 -3.14
CA PHE A 158 -12.41 -26.03 -1.99
C PHE A 158 -11.88 -24.61 -1.81
N ARG A 159 -11.26 -24.41 -0.65
CA ARG A 159 -10.55 -23.19 -0.25
C ARG A 159 -9.06 -23.51 -0.18
N PRO A 160 -8.16 -22.71 -0.79
CA PRO A 160 -6.73 -22.93 -0.65
C PRO A 160 -6.28 -22.65 0.79
N TRP A 161 -5.45 -23.52 1.35
CA TRP A 161 -4.87 -23.32 2.66
C TRP A 161 -4.08 -22.01 2.72
N GLY A 162 -4.26 -21.25 3.80
CA GLY A 162 -3.63 -19.95 4.01
C GLY A 162 -4.11 -18.83 3.08
N TRP A 163 -5.07 -19.10 2.19
CA TRP A 163 -5.67 -18.09 1.31
C TRP A 163 -7.17 -18.36 1.10
N THR A 164 -7.90 -18.47 2.21
CA THR A 164 -9.31 -18.85 2.26
C THR A 164 -10.27 -17.85 1.59
N LEU A 165 -9.80 -16.64 1.28
CA LEU A 165 -10.58 -15.68 0.47
C LEU A 165 -10.95 -16.23 -0.92
N ALA A 166 -10.14 -17.12 -1.50
CA ALA A 166 -10.41 -17.68 -2.83
C ALA A 166 -11.31 -18.92 -2.75
N LEU A 167 -12.38 -18.96 -3.54
CA LEU A 167 -13.25 -20.13 -3.70
C LEU A 167 -12.90 -20.85 -5.00
N ILE A 168 -12.30 -22.02 -4.93
CA ILE A 168 -11.90 -22.76 -6.11
C ILE A 168 -12.97 -23.75 -6.52
N VAL A 169 -13.36 -23.71 -7.80
CA VAL A 169 -14.32 -24.64 -8.41
C VAL A 169 -13.71 -25.33 -9.63
N SER A 170 -14.09 -26.58 -9.86
CA SER A 170 -13.76 -27.32 -11.08
C SER A 170 -14.49 -26.80 -12.31
N GLU A 171 -13.98 -27.15 -13.49
CA GLU A 171 -14.53 -26.78 -14.79
C GLU A 171 -16.01 -27.16 -14.98
N ASP A 172 -16.42 -28.35 -14.54
CA ASP A 172 -17.80 -28.83 -14.66
C ASP A 172 -18.80 -27.94 -13.89
N ILE A 173 -18.41 -27.46 -12.70
CA ILE A 173 -19.20 -26.49 -11.93
C ILE A 173 -19.26 -25.15 -12.66
N LYS A 174 -18.13 -24.64 -13.13
CA LYS A 174 -18.09 -23.40 -13.92
C LYS A 174 -19.03 -23.48 -15.11
N GLU A 175 -18.94 -24.53 -15.92
CA GLU A 175 -19.78 -24.73 -17.10
C GLU A 175 -21.26 -24.85 -16.74
N ALA A 176 -21.59 -25.49 -15.62
CA ALA A 176 -22.97 -25.60 -15.14
C ALA A 176 -23.55 -24.22 -14.74
N LEU A 177 -22.77 -23.40 -14.05
CA LEU A 177 -23.16 -22.03 -13.69
C LEU A 177 -23.33 -21.14 -14.92
N GLU A 178 -22.40 -21.21 -15.89
CA GLU A 178 -22.51 -20.47 -17.15
C GLU A 178 -23.71 -20.92 -17.98
N ARG A 179 -23.94 -22.22 -18.12
CA ARG A 179 -25.09 -22.78 -18.84
C ARG A 179 -26.43 -22.39 -18.22
N ALA A 180 -26.46 -22.23 -16.89
CA ALA A 180 -27.63 -21.78 -16.15
C ALA A 180 -27.81 -20.24 -16.18
N ASN A 181 -26.89 -19.49 -16.81
CA ASN A 181 -26.84 -18.03 -16.86
C ASN A 181 -26.94 -17.38 -15.48
N ILE A 182 -26.22 -17.94 -14.50
CA ILE A 182 -26.20 -17.41 -13.13
C ILE A 182 -25.60 -15.99 -13.12
N THR A 183 -26.27 -15.07 -12.43
CA THR A 183 -25.83 -13.68 -12.28
C THR A 183 -24.87 -13.50 -11.10
N GLY A 184 -23.95 -12.52 -11.21
CA GLY A 184 -23.03 -12.15 -10.12
C GLY A 184 -21.75 -12.97 -10.02
N VAL A 185 -21.55 -13.96 -10.90
CA VAL A 185 -20.35 -14.80 -10.92
C VAL A 185 -19.28 -14.25 -11.87
N ARG A 186 -18.02 -14.36 -11.45
CA ARG A 186 -16.83 -14.16 -12.29
C ARG A 186 -15.83 -15.26 -12.04
N PHE A 187 -15.21 -15.75 -13.10
CA PHE A 187 -14.23 -16.83 -13.03
C PHE A 187 -12.84 -16.33 -13.44
N LYS A 188 -11.82 -16.74 -12.70
CA LYS A 188 -10.42 -16.61 -13.09
C LYS A 188 -9.77 -17.98 -13.10
N GLU A 189 -9.24 -18.42 -14.24
CA GLU A 189 -8.53 -19.70 -14.31
C GLU A 189 -7.28 -19.66 -13.41
N VAL A 190 -7.09 -20.69 -12.59
CA VAL A 190 -5.94 -20.86 -11.67
C VAL A 190 -5.10 -22.09 -12.00
N THR A 191 -5.52 -22.86 -13.00
CA THR A 191 -4.71 -23.93 -13.62
C THR A 191 -3.88 -23.41 -14.78
N GLY A 192 -2.87 -24.18 -15.17
CA GLY A 192 -1.99 -23.84 -16.29
C GLY A 192 -0.79 -22.97 -15.89
N PRO A 193 0.08 -22.64 -16.86
CA PRO A 193 1.24 -21.82 -16.60
C PRO A 193 0.83 -20.41 -16.17
N SER A 194 1.69 -19.78 -15.37
CA SER A 194 1.59 -18.35 -15.10
C SER A 194 1.55 -17.52 -16.39
N GLU A 195 0.83 -16.41 -16.38
CA GLU A 195 0.89 -15.42 -17.49
C GLU A 195 2.24 -14.71 -17.52
N ILE A 196 2.93 -14.66 -16.38
CA ILE A 196 4.23 -14.04 -16.19
C ILE A 196 5.32 -15.09 -16.38
N SER A 197 6.36 -14.80 -17.16
CA SER A 197 7.47 -15.75 -17.37
C SER A 197 8.25 -16.04 -16.08
N PRO A 198 8.94 -17.20 -15.93
CA PRO A 198 9.80 -17.46 -14.78
C PRO A 198 10.89 -16.39 -14.57
N GLU A 199 11.43 -15.84 -15.66
CA GLU A 199 12.41 -14.76 -15.65
C GLU A 199 11.83 -13.47 -15.10
N GLU A 200 10.63 -13.08 -15.55
CA GLU A 200 9.92 -11.90 -15.07
C GLU A 200 9.51 -12.06 -13.59
N ARG A 201 9.08 -13.26 -13.15
CA ARG A 201 8.84 -13.54 -11.73
C ARG A 201 10.11 -13.40 -10.89
N ALA A 202 11.24 -13.91 -11.38
CA ALA A 202 12.52 -13.76 -10.70
C ALA A 202 12.95 -12.29 -10.62
N HIS A 203 12.74 -11.53 -11.70
CA HIS A 203 13.01 -10.09 -11.75
C HIS A 203 12.13 -9.32 -10.76
N ASN A 204 10.81 -9.55 -10.74
CA ASN A 204 9.89 -8.89 -9.82
C ASN A 204 10.23 -9.20 -8.35
N ARG A 205 10.61 -10.45 -8.04
CA ARG A 205 11.14 -10.81 -6.72
C ARG A 205 12.40 -10.03 -6.38
N LYS A 206 13.37 -9.95 -7.30
CA LYS A 206 14.60 -9.16 -7.11
C LYS A 206 14.30 -7.69 -6.82
N LEU A 207 13.40 -7.07 -7.59
CA LEU A 207 13.01 -5.67 -7.38
C LEU A 207 12.37 -5.44 -6.00
N ARG A 208 11.53 -6.37 -5.54
CA ARG A 208 10.92 -6.31 -4.21
C ARG A 208 11.97 -6.44 -3.11
N ASP A 209 12.89 -7.40 -3.23
CA ASP A 209 13.97 -7.60 -2.25
C ASP A 209 14.88 -6.35 -2.17
N LEU A 210 15.16 -5.71 -3.30
CA LEU A 210 15.89 -4.43 -3.36
C LEU A 210 15.10 -3.28 -2.71
N TYR A 211 13.77 -3.27 -2.87
CA TYR A 211 12.90 -2.29 -2.23
C TYR A 211 12.92 -2.45 -0.71
N GLU A 212 12.71 -3.66 -0.18
CA GLU A 212 12.79 -3.95 1.26
C GLU A 212 14.18 -3.63 1.83
N ARG A 213 15.25 -3.99 1.10
CA ARG A 213 16.64 -3.66 1.47
C ARG A 213 16.89 -2.15 1.60
N SER A 214 16.17 -1.33 0.83
CA SER A 214 16.28 0.13 0.86
C SER A 214 15.36 0.76 1.90
N THR A 215 14.13 0.25 2.08
CA THR A 215 13.12 0.91 2.93
C THR A 215 13.24 0.52 4.40
N THR A 216 13.49 -0.75 4.73
CA THR A 216 13.53 -1.20 6.14
C THR A 216 14.61 -0.48 6.97
N PRO A 217 15.88 -0.37 6.53
CA PRO A 217 16.90 0.33 7.32
C PRO A 217 16.67 1.84 7.38
N ARG A 218 16.09 2.43 6.32
CA ARG A 218 15.78 3.87 6.27
C ARG A 218 14.66 4.21 7.23
N GLU A 219 13.60 3.39 7.27
CA GLU A 219 12.51 3.55 8.22
C GLU A 219 13.00 3.41 9.66
N ALA A 220 13.90 2.45 9.92
CA ALA A 220 14.55 2.32 11.23
C ALA A 220 15.34 3.59 11.59
N PHE A 221 16.06 4.17 10.64
CA PHE A 221 16.75 5.45 10.82
C PHE A 221 15.77 6.60 11.12
N TRP A 222 14.67 6.73 10.38
CA TRP A 222 13.64 7.75 10.63
C TRP A 222 13.09 7.69 12.05
N ARG A 223 12.83 6.49 12.57
CA ARG A 223 12.37 6.31 13.96
C ARG A 223 13.40 6.74 15.02
N THR A 224 14.69 6.88 14.67
CA THR A 224 15.69 7.46 15.59
C THR A 224 15.57 8.98 15.72
N LEU A 225 14.93 9.65 14.75
CA LEU A 225 14.81 11.10 14.70
C LEU A 225 13.57 11.64 15.43
N GLY A 226 12.68 10.79 15.94
CA GLY A 226 11.47 11.18 16.66
C GLY A 226 10.33 10.18 16.51
N THR A 227 9.12 10.60 16.86
CA THR A 227 7.91 9.78 16.70
C THR A 227 7.41 9.91 15.27
N MET A 228 7.64 8.88 14.45
CA MET A 228 7.15 8.85 13.08
C MET A 228 5.63 8.67 13.06
N ASP A 229 4.96 9.44 12.21
CA ASP A 229 3.52 9.31 12.00
C ASP A 229 3.23 8.21 10.98
N ASP A 230 2.90 7.01 11.46
CA ASP A 230 2.61 5.85 10.62
C ASP A 230 1.29 6.02 9.81
N ASN A 231 0.39 6.93 10.23
CA ASN A 231 -0.86 7.19 9.52
C ASN A 231 -0.69 8.18 8.35
N PHE A 232 0.42 8.93 8.33
CA PHE A 232 0.68 9.97 7.35
C PHE A 232 1.89 9.60 6.48
N VAL A 233 1.66 8.59 5.65
CA VAL A 233 2.45 8.31 4.45
C VAL A 233 1.71 8.91 3.27
N ILE A 234 2.29 9.91 2.60
CA ILE A 234 1.64 10.48 1.42
C ILE A 234 1.71 9.44 0.29
N PRO A 235 0.57 9.13 -0.37
CA PRO A 235 0.46 7.99 -1.29
C PRO A 235 1.55 7.97 -2.35
N ILE A 236 2.03 6.75 -2.63
CA ILE A 236 3.03 6.47 -3.66
C ILE A 236 2.54 7.01 -5.01
N VAL A 237 3.28 7.97 -5.56
CA VAL A 237 3.13 8.33 -6.99
C VAL A 237 3.79 7.24 -7.82
N VAL A 238 2.99 6.25 -8.22
CA VAL A 238 3.48 5.13 -9.04
C VAL A 238 3.90 5.65 -10.42
N GLY A 239 5.17 5.42 -10.77
CA GLY A 239 5.73 5.85 -12.05
C GLY A 239 6.41 7.23 -12.01
N GLY A 240 6.64 7.78 -10.81
CA GLY A 240 7.42 8.99 -10.60
C GLY A 240 8.88 8.89 -11.05
N GLY A 241 9.56 10.04 -11.13
CA GLY A 241 10.93 10.14 -11.65
C GLY A 241 12.02 9.61 -10.69
N TRP A 242 11.64 9.23 -9.47
CA TRP A 242 12.55 8.75 -8.42
C TRP A 242 13.09 7.35 -8.72
N PRO A 243 14.24 6.94 -8.15
CA PRO A 243 14.94 5.70 -8.50
C PRO A 243 14.06 4.42 -8.51
N ALA A 244 13.22 4.25 -7.49
CA ALA A 244 12.31 3.11 -7.38
C ALA A 244 10.89 3.36 -7.94
N ARG A 245 10.70 4.44 -8.71
CA ARG A 245 9.38 4.90 -9.20
C ARG A 245 8.34 5.07 -8.08
N SER A 246 8.85 5.42 -6.90
CA SER A 246 8.08 5.60 -5.67
C SER A 246 8.51 6.90 -5.03
N GLU A 247 7.55 7.82 -4.91
CA GLU A 247 7.72 9.12 -4.28
C GLU A 247 6.94 9.08 -2.96
N VAL A 248 7.67 9.14 -1.85
CA VAL A 248 7.12 9.01 -0.51
C VAL A 248 7.69 10.11 0.36
N TRP A 249 6.84 10.64 1.23
CA TRP A 249 7.19 11.60 2.26
C TRP A 249 6.74 11.05 3.61
N ARG A 250 7.54 11.31 4.64
CA ARG A 250 7.24 10.91 6.02
C ARG A 250 7.22 12.14 6.92
N VAL A 251 6.40 12.06 7.96
CA VAL A 251 6.33 13.04 9.04
C VAL A 251 6.88 12.43 10.31
N ILE A 252 7.74 13.18 10.99
CA ILE A 252 8.37 12.80 12.25
C ILE A 252 8.13 13.92 13.25
N HIS A 253 7.37 13.63 14.29
CA HIS A 253 7.15 14.53 15.41
C HIS A 253 8.35 14.53 16.34
N ARG A 254 8.83 15.73 16.66
CA ARG A 254 10.03 15.98 17.44
C ARG A 254 9.70 16.78 18.72
N PRO A 255 10.60 16.79 19.72
CA PRO A 255 10.40 17.58 20.93
C PRO A 255 10.10 19.06 20.64
N GLU A 256 9.53 19.75 21.63
CA GLU A 256 9.18 21.18 21.56
C GLU A 256 8.13 21.53 20.47
N GLY A 257 7.28 20.56 20.09
CA GLY A 257 6.21 20.77 19.11
C GLY A 257 6.72 20.87 17.67
N ARG A 258 7.96 20.45 17.40
CA ARG A 258 8.57 20.49 16.08
C ARG A 258 8.08 19.34 15.20
N THR A 259 7.98 19.61 13.91
CA THR A 259 7.62 18.64 12.89
C THR A 259 8.71 18.59 11.83
N LEU A 260 9.21 17.39 11.56
CA LEU A 260 10.21 17.12 10.53
C LEU A 260 9.55 16.37 9.37
N PHE A 261 9.66 16.96 8.18
CA PHE A 261 9.26 16.35 6.92
C PHE A 261 10.50 15.79 6.24
N VAL A 262 10.44 14.54 5.80
CA VAL A 262 11.53 13.91 5.04
C VAL A 262 11.04 13.27 3.76
N THR A 263 11.89 13.24 2.74
CA THR A 263 11.70 12.35 1.59
C THR A 263 12.10 10.93 1.98
N ASP A 264 11.42 9.94 1.41
CA ASP A 264 11.66 8.51 1.65
C ASP A 264 11.72 7.78 0.31
N GLY A 265 12.78 8.00 -0.45
CA GLY A 265 12.96 7.28 -1.71
C GLY A 265 13.94 7.87 -2.71
N LEU A 266 14.47 9.08 -2.48
CA LEU A 266 15.56 9.62 -3.31
C LEU A 266 16.82 8.76 -3.19
N SER A 267 16.96 8.03 -2.09
CA SER A 267 18.04 7.07 -1.86
C SER A 267 17.66 5.60 -2.14
N ASN A 268 16.52 5.33 -2.80
CA ASN A 268 16.20 3.97 -3.23
C ASN A 268 17.08 3.52 -4.41
N PHE A 269 17.19 2.21 -4.60
CA PHE A 269 17.80 1.65 -5.80
C PHE A 269 17.09 2.09 -7.10
N PHE A 270 17.83 2.10 -8.21
CA PHE A 270 17.25 2.37 -9.53
C PHE A 270 16.59 1.11 -10.13
N VAL A 271 15.28 1.16 -10.38
CA VAL A 271 14.53 0.03 -10.99
C VAL A 271 15.10 -0.37 -12.35
N LYS A 272 15.60 0.60 -13.14
CA LYS A 272 16.21 0.35 -14.44
C LYS A 272 17.47 -0.52 -14.37
N ASP A 273 18.21 -0.41 -13.27
CA ASP A 273 19.49 -1.12 -13.09
C ASP A 273 19.23 -2.44 -12.36
N ALA A 274 18.20 -2.49 -11.51
CA ALA A 274 17.83 -3.65 -10.70
C ALA A 274 19.02 -4.20 -9.89
N GLU A 275 19.88 -3.30 -9.40
CA GLU A 275 21.05 -3.61 -8.58
C GLU A 275 21.03 -2.79 -7.27
N PRO A 276 21.64 -3.30 -6.18
CA PRO A 276 21.73 -2.56 -4.92
C PRO A 276 22.46 -1.23 -5.09
N SER A 277 21.88 -0.15 -4.59
CA SER A 277 22.47 1.18 -4.59
C SER A 277 21.71 2.11 -3.65
N VAL A 278 22.34 3.21 -3.26
CA VAL A 278 21.71 4.29 -2.48
C VAL A 278 21.06 5.37 -3.37
N GLY A 279 20.63 5.04 -4.59
CA GLY A 279 19.98 5.98 -5.50
C GLY A 279 20.80 7.24 -5.76
N PHE A 280 20.22 8.41 -5.48
CA PHE A 280 20.93 9.68 -5.56
C PHE A 280 21.89 9.95 -4.39
N GLY A 281 21.91 9.07 -3.38
CA GLY A 281 22.79 9.17 -2.21
C GLY A 281 22.38 10.27 -1.23
N LEU A 282 21.13 10.73 -1.29
CA LEU A 282 20.60 11.78 -0.42
C LEU A 282 19.12 11.57 -0.08
N GLU A 283 18.68 12.17 1.03
CA GLU A 283 17.28 12.45 1.35
C GLU A 283 17.16 13.90 1.83
N LEU A 284 16.01 14.54 1.57
CA LEU A 284 15.74 15.91 1.99
C LEU A 284 15.04 15.94 3.35
N ALA A 285 15.35 16.95 4.15
CA ALA A 285 14.79 17.14 5.49
C ALA A 285 14.38 18.60 5.73
N LEU A 286 13.11 18.86 6.04
CA LEU A 286 12.61 20.19 6.41
C LEU A 286 11.99 20.13 7.81
N GLU A 287 12.58 20.86 8.76
CA GLU A 287 12.06 20.95 10.13
C GLU A 287 11.37 22.31 10.36
N THR A 288 10.22 22.30 11.03
CA THR A 288 9.43 23.50 11.36
C THR A 288 8.84 23.38 12.77
N ASP A 289 8.56 24.51 13.41
CA ASP A 289 7.77 24.63 14.65
C ASP A 289 6.37 25.24 14.37
N GLU A 290 6.03 25.51 13.11
CA GLU A 290 4.71 26.01 12.72
C GLU A 290 3.66 24.90 12.84
N ALA A 291 2.44 25.28 13.25
CA ALA A 291 1.32 24.35 13.27
C ALA A 291 0.99 23.87 11.85
N VAL A 292 0.89 22.55 11.67
CA VAL A 292 0.56 21.92 10.39
C VAL A 292 -0.82 21.26 10.51
N GLU A 293 -1.85 21.88 9.95
CA GLU A 293 -3.22 21.34 10.01
C GLU A 293 -3.43 20.15 9.06
N ASN A 294 -2.88 20.22 7.85
CA ASN A 294 -2.98 19.16 6.84
C ASN A 294 -1.62 18.92 6.19
N VAL A 295 -0.93 17.88 6.63
CA VAL A 295 0.38 17.44 6.13
C VAL A 295 0.40 17.32 4.60
N ALA A 296 -0.60 16.65 4.01
CA ALA A 296 -0.67 16.36 2.58
C ALA A 296 -0.94 17.60 1.71
N LYS A 297 -1.34 18.72 2.32
CA LYS A 297 -1.54 20.01 1.64
C LYS A 297 -0.64 21.10 2.21
N SER A 298 0.36 20.71 3.00
CA SER A 298 1.26 21.64 3.67
C SER A 298 2.28 22.19 2.68
N TRP A 299 2.67 23.45 2.85
CA TRP A 299 3.68 24.08 1.99
C TRP A 299 5.05 23.41 2.18
N GLN A 300 5.31 22.85 3.36
CA GLN A 300 6.53 22.12 3.70
C GLN A 300 6.70 20.90 2.80
N GLN A 301 5.67 20.08 2.66
CA GLN A 301 5.70 18.93 1.76
C GLN A 301 5.81 19.37 0.30
N LEU A 302 5.00 20.34 -0.14
CA LEU A 302 5.03 20.83 -1.52
C LEU A 302 6.42 21.36 -1.89
N LEU A 303 7.11 21.98 -0.92
CA LEU A 303 8.46 22.50 -1.13
C LEU A 303 9.47 21.36 -1.30
N LEU A 304 9.39 20.32 -0.47
CA LEU A 304 10.23 19.13 -0.63
C LEU A 304 9.99 18.44 -1.98
N GLU A 305 8.73 18.31 -2.40
CA GLU A 305 8.38 17.77 -3.72
C GLU A 305 9.04 18.57 -4.86
N ARG A 306 8.93 19.91 -4.84
CA ARG A 306 9.54 20.75 -5.87
C ARG A 306 11.05 20.62 -5.91
N ILE A 307 11.72 20.63 -4.76
CA ILE A 307 13.17 20.48 -4.68
C ILE A 307 13.59 19.09 -5.18
N ALA A 308 12.87 18.03 -4.76
CA ALA A 308 13.14 16.68 -5.21
C ALA A 308 13.01 16.56 -6.74
N ASN A 309 11.97 17.16 -7.33
CA ASN A 309 11.77 17.17 -8.78
C ASN A 309 12.90 17.89 -9.52
N GLU A 310 13.42 18.99 -8.99
CA GLU A 310 14.61 19.66 -9.54
C GLU A 310 15.85 18.76 -9.48
N LEU A 311 16.10 18.09 -8.35
CA LEU A 311 17.24 17.17 -8.20
C LEU A 311 17.13 15.94 -9.11
N VAL A 312 15.91 15.43 -9.32
CA VAL A 312 15.63 14.33 -10.25
C VAL A 312 15.89 14.78 -11.68
N GLY A 313 15.33 15.92 -12.09
CA GLY A 313 15.39 16.44 -13.46
C GLY A 313 16.76 16.97 -13.87
N HIS A 314 17.58 17.44 -12.93
CA HIS A 314 18.80 18.18 -13.23
C HIS A 314 20.04 17.60 -12.53
N GLU A 315 20.80 16.78 -13.27
CA GLU A 315 21.99 16.08 -12.76
C GLU A 315 23.05 17.03 -12.16
N HIS A 316 23.22 18.22 -12.73
CA HIS A 316 24.19 19.22 -12.26
C HIS A 316 23.89 19.74 -10.82
N LEU A 317 22.68 19.52 -10.30
CA LEU A 317 22.30 19.90 -8.93
C LEU A 317 22.59 18.82 -7.89
N ARG A 318 22.76 17.56 -8.31
CA ARG A 318 22.88 16.42 -7.37
C ARG A 318 24.22 16.40 -6.65
N GLU A 319 25.32 16.62 -7.37
CA GLU A 319 26.66 16.62 -6.74
C GLU A 319 26.81 17.74 -5.69
N PRO A 320 26.42 19.00 -5.98
CA PRO A 320 26.43 20.05 -4.97
C PRO A 320 25.53 19.73 -3.77
N ALA A 321 24.32 19.21 -4.02
CA ALA A 321 23.40 18.80 -2.95
C ALA A 321 23.95 17.63 -2.11
N ARG A 322 24.81 16.77 -2.67
CA ARG A 322 25.43 15.65 -1.95
C ARG A 322 26.74 16.00 -1.24
N THR A 323 27.42 17.07 -1.62
CA THR A 323 28.78 17.35 -1.12
C THR A 323 28.94 18.66 -0.35
N GLY A 324 28.05 19.64 -0.52
CA GLY A 324 28.20 20.93 0.14
C GLY A 324 26.88 21.67 0.37
N LEU A 325 26.97 23.00 0.42
CA LEU A 325 25.83 23.89 0.49
C LEU A 325 25.34 24.22 -0.92
N LEU A 326 24.04 24.14 -1.17
CA LEU A 326 23.44 24.56 -2.43
C LEU A 326 22.33 25.57 -2.16
N SER A 327 22.30 26.68 -2.89
CA SER A 327 21.16 27.59 -2.88
C SER A 327 20.45 27.50 -4.22
N MET A 328 19.11 27.47 -4.19
CA MET A 328 18.31 27.41 -5.39
C MET A 328 16.95 28.07 -5.18
N GLU A 329 16.26 28.36 -6.27
CA GLU A 329 14.88 28.82 -6.26
C GLU A 329 13.99 27.78 -6.93
N VAL A 330 12.82 27.52 -6.37
CA VAL A 330 11.79 26.67 -6.97
C VAL A 330 10.53 27.50 -7.25
N ASP A 331 9.60 26.94 -8.02
CA ASP A 331 8.29 27.54 -8.23
C ASP A 331 7.59 27.87 -6.90
N GLY A 332 6.94 29.03 -6.82
CA GLY A 332 6.29 29.53 -5.61
C GLY A 332 4.77 29.41 -5.61
N GLU A 333 4.15 28.81 -6.63
CA GLU A 333 2.68 28.65 -6.65
C GLU A 333 2.20 27.91 -5.39
N ARG A 334 1.16 28.40 -4.70
CA ARG A 334 0.64 27.86 -3.42
C ARG A 334 1.63 27.91 -2.23
N MET A 335 2.76 28.60 -2.35
CA MET A 335 3.64 28.87 -1.21
C MET A 335 3.15 30.09 -0.42
N PRO A 336 3.49 30.19 0.88
CA PRO A 336 3.19 31.35 1.70
C PRO A 336 3.77 32.64 1.13
N GLU A 337 2.95 33.70 1.09
CA GLU A 337 3.32 35.01 0.54
C GLU A 337 4.64 35.58 1.09
N PRO A 338 4.96 35.49 2.40
CA PRO A 338 6.21 36.06 2.91
C PRO A 338 7.49 35.40 2.36
N LEU A 339 7.38 34.16 1.83
CA LEU A 339 8.50 33.44 1.23
C LEU A 339 8.68 33.75 -0.27
N LEU A 340 7.71 34.43 -0.89
CA LEU A 340 7.72 34.67 -2.33
C LEU A 340 8.68 35.80 -2.69
N THR A 341 9.56 35.54 -3.65
CA THR A 341 10.34 36.58 -4.32
C THR A 341 9.43 37.41 -5.23
N LYS A 342 9.95 38.54 -5.73
CA LYS A 342 9.26 39.39 -6.71
C LYS A 342 8.83 38.62 -7.98
N ASP A 343 9.52 37.53 -8.30
CA ASP A 343 9.28 36.69 -9.47
C ASP A 343 8.34 35.50 -9.14
N GLY A 344 7.74 35.50 -7.94
CA GLY A 344 6.80 34.45 -7.50
C GLY A 344 7.48 33.10 -7.21
N ARG A 345 8.77 33.11 -6.87
CA ARG A 345 9.56 31.90 -6.54
C ARG A 345 9.83 31.81 -5.05
N VAL A 346 10.24 30.63 -4.58
CA VAL A 346 10.74 30.43 -3.20
C VAL A 346 12.21 30.05 -3.26
N ALA A 347 13.03 30.78 -2.51
CA ALA A 347 14.46 30.50 -2.35
C ALA A 347 14.72 29.57 -1.17
N VAL A 348 15.66 28.64 -1.35
CA VAL A 348 16.08 27.70 -0.32
C VAL A 348 17.60 27.59 -0.23
N LEU A 349 18.09 27.30 0.96
CA LEU A 349 19.45 26.85 1.24
C LEU A 349 19.40 25.38 1.65
N LEU A 350 20.20 24.55 0.97
CA LEU A 350 20.28 23.11 1.16
C LEU A 350 21.59 22.71 1.84
N GLY A 351 21.50 21.75 2.75
CA GLY A 351 22.66 21.11 3.38
C GLY A 351 23.31 21.92 4.50
N MET A 352 22.54 22.78 5.16
CA MET A 352 22.95 23.47 6.39
C MET A 352 23.07 22.47 7.55
N ASP A 353 24.19 22.48 8.27
CA ASP A 353 24.35 21.69 9.48
C ASP A 353 23.37 22.15 10.57
N THR A 354 22.84 21.19 11.35
CA THR A 354 21.96 21.50 12.48
C THR A 354 22.48 20.85 13.75
N PRO A 355 22.13 21.39 14.93
CA PRO A 355 22.55 20.78 16.20
C PRO A 355 21.88 19.43 16.49
N THR A 356 20.81 19.08 15.78
CA THR A 356 19.87 18.02 16.18
C THR A 356 19.62 16.97 15.10
N LEU A 357 20.10 17.18 13.87
CA LEU A 357 20.00 16.23 12.76
C LEU A 357 21.40 15.80 12.34
N PRO A 358 21.63 14.49 12.11
CA PRO A 358 22.88 14.03 11.54
C PRO A 358 23.02 14.49 10.08
N THR A 359 24.25 14.64 9.60
CA THR A 359 24.48 14.99 8.18
C THR A 359 24.40 13.77 7.26
N HIS A 360 24.61 12.56 7.79
CA HIS A 360 24.62 11.31 7.06
C HIS A 360 24.05 10.16 7.88
N PHE A 361 23.60 9.12 7.20
CA PHE A 361 23.22 7.84 7.80
C PHE A 361 23.64 6.66 6.92
N THR A 362 23.85 5.51 7.57
CA THR A 362 24.34 4.30 6.91
C THR A 362 23.19 3.45 6.41
N MET A 363 23.24 3.09 5.13
CA MET A 363 22.39 2.09 4.49
C MET A 363 23.22 0.85 4.12
N PRO A 364 22.59 -0.32 3.86
CA PRO A 364 23.32 -1.53 3.47
C PRO A 364 24.22 -1.37 2.23
N ASP A 365 23.87 -0.44 1.34
CA ASP A 365 24.52 -0.25 0.04
C ASP A 365 25.36 1.04 -0.05
N GLY A 366 25.51 1.78 1.05
CA GLY A 366 26.31 3.01 1.07
C GLY A 366 25.90 4.02 2.14
N GLN A 367 26.56 5.18 2.11
CA GLN A 367 26.16 6.34 2.92
C GLN A 367 25.12 7.17 2.18
N VAL A 368 24.13 7.67 2.93
CA VAL A 368 23.14 8.62 2.44
C VAL A 368 23.33 9.94 3.18
N ARG A 369 23.38 11.05 2.44
CA ARG A 369 23.40 12.40 3.03
C ARG A 369 22.00 12.84 3.39
N LEU A 370 21.80 13.31 4.62
CA LEU A 370 20.58 14.01 5.01
C LEU A 370 20.75 15.50 4.70
N VAL A 371 20.08 15.97 3.65
CA VAL A 371 20.19 17.34 3.15
C VAL A 371 19.07 18.17 3.74
N THR A 372 19.42 19.04 4.69
CA THR A 372 18.44 19.95 5.30
C THR A 372 17.96 21.00 4.31
N VAL A 373 16.70 21.43 4.45
CA VAL A 373 16.04 22.42 3.60
C VAL A 373 15.66 23.62 4.46
N LYS A 374 16.34 24.73 4.22
CA LYS A 374 16.09 26.02 4.88
C LYS A 374 15.43 27.00 3.92
N THR A 375 14.21 27.45 4.21
CA THR A 375 13.57 28.54 3.44
C THR A 375 14.25 29.88 3.70
N LEU A 376 14.46 30.64 2.63
CA LEU A 376 15.03 31.98 2.66
C LEU A 376 13.93 33.02 2.47
N MET A 377 13.93 34.04 3.31
CA MET A 377 13.15 35.25 3.06
C MET A 377 13.72 36.00 1.85
N PRO A 378 12.92 36.78 1.11
CA PRO A 378 13.42 37.54 -0.04
C PRO A 378 14.64 38.44 0.30
N ARG A 379 14.67 39.02 1.50
CA ARG A 379 15.83 39.78 2.00
C ARG A 379 17.09 38.93 2.21
N GLU A 380 16.93 37.71 2.69
CA GLU A 380 18.04 36.77 2.91
C GLU A 380 18.57 36.24 1.59
N LEU A 381 17.71 36.06 0.58
CA LEU A 381 18.15 35.76 -0.79
C LEU A 381 19.00 36.90 -1.34
N THR A 382 18.53 38.16 -1.25
CA THR A 382 19.33 39.32 -1.67
C THR A 382 20.68 39.35 -0.98
N TYR A 383 20.69 39.13 0.34
CA TYR A 383 21.92 39.10 1.12
C TYR A 383 22.87 37.95 0.72
N LEU A 384 22.34 36.76 0.45
CA LEU A 384 23.09 35.61 -0.07
C LEU A 384 23.77 35.94 -1.39
N LEU A 385 23.06 36.62 -2.30
CA LEU A 385 23.60 37.00 -3.60
C LEU A 385 24.70 38.06 -3.49
N GLU A 386 24.63 38.95 -2.49
CA GLU A 386 25.61 40.01 -2.25
C GLU A 386 26.85 39.52 -1.46
N HIS A 387 26.66 38.64 -0.46
CA HIS A 387 27.69 38.29 0.53
C HIS A 387 28.11 36.81 0.51
N GLY A 388 27.36 35.96 -0.19
CA GLY A 388 27.63 34.53 -0.32
C GLY A 388 26.92 33.66 0.73
N ARG A 389 26.91 32.34 0.45
CA ARG A 389 26.23 31.31 1.26
C ARG A 389 26.80 31.17 2.67
N GLU A 390 28.11 31.29 2.83
CA GLU A 390 28.80 31.09 4.12
C GLU A 390 28.45 32.21 5.12
N GLU A 391 28.39 33.46 4.68
CA GLU A 391 28.01 34.58 5.55
C GLU A 391 26.53 34.47 5.95
N LEU A 392 25.62 34.12 5.04
CA LEU A 392 24.23 33.89 5.42
C LEU A 392 24.07 32.72 6.41
N LEU A 393 24.81 31.63 6.19
CA LEU A 393 24.85 30.51 7.14
C LEU A 393 25.34 30.96 8.52
N HIS A 394 26.36 31.82 8.59
CA HIS A 394 26.83 32.41 9.83
C HIS A 394 25.72 33.18 10.57
N ARG A 395 24.91 33.97 9.84
CA ARG A 395 23.74 34.68 10.42
C ARG A 395 22.69 33.71 10.96
N PHE A 396 22.39 32.63 10.24
CA PHE A 396 21.46 31.62 10.74
C PHE A 396 21.98 30.95 12.01
N ASN A 397 23.27 30.64 12.10
CA ASN A 397 23.86 30.01 13.29
C ASN A 397 23.86 30.92 14.53
N GLN A 398 23.74 32.26 14.36
CA GLN A 398 23.59 33.20 15.48
C GLN A 398 22.14 33.30 15.98
N SER A 399 21.16 33.03 15.12
CA SER A 399 19.73 33.03 15.46
C SER A 399 19.30 31.65 15.98
N HIS A 400 18.63 31.57 17.14
CA HIS A 400 18.22 30.30 17.73
C HIS A 400 16.69 30.19 17.81
N PRO A 401 16.03 29.18 17.18
CA PRO A 401 16.59 28.13 16.31
C PRO A 401 16.64 28.53 14.81
N GLY A 402 17.86 28.75 14.29
CA GLY A 402 18.07 29.29 12.94
C GLY A 402 17.85 28.31 11.77
N HIS A 403 17.88 27.01 12.03
CA HIS A 403 17.69 25.97 11.01
C HIS A 403 16.22 25.72 10.64
N LEU A 404 15.26 26.10 11.50
CA LEU A 404 13.84 25.84 11.26
C LEU A 404 13.32 26.65 10.07
N SER A 405 12.62 25.98 9.17
CA SER A 405 11.93 26.60 8.04
C SER A 405 10.55 27.08 8.48
N LYS A 406 10.34 28.39 8.40
CA LYS A 406 9.12 29.08 8.84
C LYS A 406 8.72 30.11 7.81
N ALA A 407 7.45 30.16 7.49
CA ALA A 407 6.91 31.12 6.56
C ALA A 407 6.62 32.48 7.23
N TRP A 408 6.27 32.50 8.51
CA TRP A 408 6.01 33.75 9.23
C TRP A 408 7.11 34.05 10.26
N ARG A 409 8.22 34.60 9.80
CA ARG A 409 9.34 35.05 10.65
C ARG A 409 10.01 36.31 10.11
N GLN A 410 10.79 36.98 10.95
CA GLN A 410 11.69 38.03 10.50
C GLN A 410 12.92 37.42 9.78
N SER A 411 13.49 38.22 8.88
CA SER A 411 14.80 37.98 8.27
C SER A 411 15.89 37.97 9.35
N VAL A 412 16.92 37.14 9.19
CA VAL A 412 18.12 37.17 10.05
C VAL A 412 19.13 38.28 9.67
N VAL A 413 18.83 39.01 8.59
CA VAL A 413 19.61 40.14 8.05
C VAL A 413 18.78 41.41 7.91
#